data_AF-A0A1G2U773-F1
#
_entry.id   AF-A0A1G2U773-F1
#
_cell.length_a   1.000
_cell.length_b   1.000
_cell.length_c   1.000
_cell.angle_alpha   90.00
_cell.angle_beta   90.00
_cell.angle_gamma   90.00
#
_symmetry.space_group_name_H-M   'P 1'
#
loop_
_entity.id
_entity.type
_entity.pdbx_description
1 polymer ?
#
loop_
_entity_poly.entity_id
_entity_poly.type
_entity_poly.pdbx_seq_one_letter_code
_entity_poly.pdbx_strand_id
1 'polypeptide(L)'
;MGGIIISLLVIWGIFNLVAGPKEEPERYFIDQYAQERMQEYYKQTRSFQQYGDYDCSDFSTQAEAQEFYEDGGGPDTDYHDLDRDRDGWACESLP
;
A
#
# COMPACT_ATOMS: atom_id res chain seq x y z
N MET A 1 -10.93 -31.71 -55.62
CA MET A 1 -9.59 -31.76 -54.98
C MET A 1 -9.16 -30.33 -54.74
N GLY A 2 -9.26 -29.84 -53.52
CA GLY A 2 -8.97 -28.44 -53.17
C GLY A 2 -8.85 -28.34 -51.66
N GLY A 3 -8.00 -29.20 -51.10
CA GLY A 3 -7.78 -29.32 -49.67
C GLY A 3 -6.64 -28.43 -49.21
N ILE A 4 -6.76 -28.02 -47.93
CA ILE A 4 -5.64 -27.77 -47.01
C ILE A 4 -4.74 -26.57 -47.35
N ILE A 5 -5.30 -25.35 -47.38
CA ILE A 5 -4.50 -24.12 -47.17
C ILE A 5 -5.05 -23.27 -46.00
N ILE A 6 -6.08 -23.74 -45.29
CA ILE A 6 -6.61 -23.08 -44.08
C ILE A 6 -5.97 -23.70 -42.82
N SER A 7 -4.65 -23.95 -42.82
CA SER A 7 -4.02 -24.53 -41.62
C SER A 7 -2.72 -23.89 -41.20
N LEU A 8 -1.98 -23.16 -42.04
CA LEU A 8 -0.74 -22.51 -41.57
C LEU A 8 -0.98 -21.16 -40.89
N LEU A 9 -2.03 -20.41 -41.26
CA LEU A 9 -2.42 -19.18 -40.56
C LEU A 9 -3.13 -19.45 -39.22
N VAL A 10 -3.83 -20.59 -39.11
CA VAL A 10 -4.45 -21.00 -37.84
C VAL A 10 -3.39 -21.53 -36.87
N ILE A 11 -2.41 -22.31 -37.35
CA ILE A 11 -1.35 -22.84 -36.50
C ILE A 11 -0.45 -21.73 -35.92
N TRP A 12 -0.12 -20.68 -36.69
CA TRP A 12 0.68 -19.56 -36.14
C TRP A 12 -0.11 -18.68 -35.16
N GLY A 13 -1.42 -18.54 -35.38
CA GLY A 13 -2.32 -17.85 -34.45
C GLY A 13 -2.55 -18.63 -33.14
N ILE A 14 -2.62 -19.96 -33.20
CA ILE A 14 -2.81 -20.81 -32.01
C ILE A 14 -1.53 -20.86 -31.15
N PHE A 15 -0.34 -20.74 -31.74
CA PHE A 15 0.93 -20.85 -31.00
C PHE A 15 1.20 -19.68 -30.03
N ASN A 16 0.66 -18.48 -30.30
CA ASN A 16 0.77 -17.34 -29.36
C ASN A 16 -0.21 -17.41 -28.18
N LEU A 17 -1.13 -18.40 -28.15
CA LEU A 17 -2.16 -18.51 -27.10
C LEU A 17 -1.74 -19.38 -25.91
N VAL A 18 -0.67 -20.19 -26.01
CA VAL A 18 -0.34 -21.23 -25.02
C VAL A 18 0.82 -20.87 -24.08
N ALA A 19 1.49 -19.74 -24.24
CA ALA A 19 2.54 -19.30 -23.32
C ALA A 19 2.18 -17.94 -22.70
N GLY A 20 1.29 -17.96 -21.70
CA GLY A 20 1.11 -16.82 -20.79
C GLY A 20 2.41 -16.51 -20.03
N PRO A 21 2.55 -15.28 -19.49
CA PRO A 21 3.70 -14.92 -18.67
C PRO A 21 3.83 -15.89 -17.49
N LYS A 22 5.04 -16.38 -17.24
CA LYS A 22 5.33 -17.22 -16.08
C LYS A 22 5.34 -16.32 -14.86
N GLU A 23 4.19 -16.21 -14.19
CA GLU A 23 4.03 -15.41 -12.98
C GLU A 23 4.80 -16.04 -11.82
N GLU A 24 5.65 -15.24 -11.19
CA GLU A 24 6.37 -15.58 -9.96
C GLU A 24 5.38 -15.68 -8.79
N PRO A 25 5.47 -16.73 -7.94
CA PRO A 25 4.42 -17.08 -6.98
C PRO A 25 4.27 -16.10 -5.80
N GLU A 26 5.08 -15.05 -5.67
CA GLU A 26 4.92 -14.06 -4.61
C GLU A 26 3.92 -12.93 -4.93
N ARG A 27 3.49 -12.78 -6.19
CA ARG A 27 2.72 -11.60 -6.61
C ARG A 27 1.19 -11.80 -6.67
N TYR A 28 0.73 -13.03 -6.46
CA TYR A 28 -0.66 -13.44 -6.71
C TYR A 28 -1.67 -13.05 -5.60
N PHE A 29 -1.24 -12.53 -4.44
CA PHE A 29 -2.17 -12.08 -3.40
C PHE A 29 -2.70 -10.65 -3.59
N ILE A 30 -2.18 -9.89 -4.57
CA ILE A 30 -2.44 -8.46 -4.71
C ILE A 30 -3.14 -8.14 -6.04
N ASP A 31 -4.30 -8.73 -6.31
CA ASP A 31 -5.15 -8.24 -7.43
C ASP A 31 -6.65 -8.19 -7.13
N GLN A 32 -7.12 -8.73 -6.00
CA GLN A 32 -8.55 -8.70 -5.65
C GLN A 32 -8.92 -7.81 -4.46
N TYR A 33 -7.95 -7.23 -3.73
CA TYR A 33 -8.21 -6.41 -2.53
C TYR A 33 -7.63 -4.97 -2.61
N ALA A 34 -7.24 -4.51 -3.80
CA ALA A 34 -6.06 -3.65 -3.98
C ALA A 34 -6.29 -2.14 -4.18
N GLN A 35 -7.47 -1.55 -3.97
CA GLN A 35 -7.62 -0.12 -4.29
C GLN A 35 -7.75 0.84 -3.10
N GLU A 36 -8.48 0.54 -2.03
CA GLU A 36 -8.66 1.51 -0.93
C GLU A 36 -7.72 1.23 0.25
N ARG A 37 -7.72 0.00 0.79
CA ARG A 37 -6.79 -0.38 1.88
C ARG A 37 -5.32 -0.41 1.46
N MET A 38 -5.07 -0.52 0.16
CA MET A 38 -3.72 -0.48 -0.41
C MET A 38 -3.17 0.95 -0.47
N GLN A 39 -4.03 1.94 -0.74
CA GLN A 39 -3.62 3.35 -0.73
C GLN A 39 -3.29 3.81 0.68
N GLU A 40 -4.08 3.37 1.67
CA GLU A 40 -3.81 3.65 3.08
C GLU A 40 -2.48 3.06 3.54
N TYR A 41 -2.26 1.77 3.25
CA TYR A 41 -0.99 1.09 3.51
C TYR A 41 0.20 1.79 2.81
N TYR A 42 0.04 2.24 1.56
CA TYR A 42 1.09 2.94 0.84
C TYR A 42 1.36 4.34 1.39
N LYS A 43 0.33 5.07 1.86
CA LYS A 43 0.48 6.37 2.52
C LYS A 43 1.19 6.23 3.87
N GLN A 44 0.80 5.24 4.69
CA GLN A 44 1.52 4.88 5.91
C GLN A 44 2.99 4.55 5.61
N THR A 45 3.24 3.69 4.62
CA THR A 45 4.61 3.29 4.24
C THR A 45 5.43 4.49 3.76
N ARG A 46 4.81 5.43 3.02
CA ARG A 46 5.47 6.67 2.60
C ARG A 46 5.78 7.58 3.78
N SER A 47 4.87 7.70 4.75
CA SER A 47 5.10 8.45 5.99
C SER A 47 6.31 7.88 6.74
N PHE A 48 6.32 6.56 6.97
CA PHE A 48 7.45 5.85 7.58
C PHE A 48 8.76 6.01 6.80
N GLN A 49 8.73 6.06 5.46
CA GLN A 49 9.94 6.29 4.67
C GLN A 49 10.45 7.73 4.72
N GLN A 50 9.57 8.72 4.84
CA GLN A 50 9.96 10.13 4.87
C GLN A 50 10.35 10.61 6.25
N TYR A 51 9.58 10.24 7.27
CA TYR A 51 9.72 10.70 8.64
C TYR A 51 10.39 9.62 9.50
N GLY A 52 10.01 8.36 9.33
CA GLY A 52 10.43 7.27 10.22
C GLY A 52 9.28 6.80 11.10
N ASP A 53 9.59 5.96 12.07
CA ASP A 53 8.70 5.71 13.21
C ASP A 53 8.92 6.84 14.21
N TYR A 54 7.84 7.40 14.75
CA TYR A 54 7.91 8.42 15.78
C TYR A 54 7.13 7.94 16.98
N ASP A 55 7.78 7.95 18.13
CA ASP A 55 7.17 7.68 19.42
C ASP A 55 7.02 8.99 20.20
N CYS A 56 6.19 8.98 21.25
CA CYS A 56 6.08 10.15 22.14
C CYS A 56 7.42 10.59 22.76
N SER A 57 8.42 9.70 22.85
CA SER A 57 9.77 10.05 23.34
C SER A 57 10.58 10.91 22.38
N ASP A 58 10.15 11.08 21.13
CA ASP A 58 10.83 11.90 20.12
C ASP A 58 10.45 13.38 20.21
N PHE A 59 9.46 13.74 21.03
CA PHE A 59 8.97 15.11 21.20
C PHE A 59 9.31 15.67 22.59
N SER A 60 9.55 16.97 22.67
CA SER A 60 9.85 17.63 23.96
C SER A 60 8.59 18.04 24.72
N THR A 61 7.48 18.26 24.00
CA THR A 61 6.21 18.72 24.56
C THR A 61 5.02 18.04 23.90
N GLN A 62 3.88 18.00 24.58
CA GLN A 62 2.61 17.52 24.04
C GLN A 62 2.20 18.33 22.79
N ALA A 63 2.43 19.64 22.80
CA ALA A 63 2.07 20.51 21.69
C ALA A 63 2.84 20.19 20.39
N GLU A 64 4.14 19.88 20.49
CA GLU A 64 4.95 19.44 19.33
C GLU A 64 4.46 18.10 18.78
N ALA A 65 4.14 17.15 19.67
CA ALA A 65 3.60 15.85 19.27
C ALA A 65 2.23 15.98 18.62
N GLN A 66 1.36 16.86 19.15
CA GLN A 66 0.04 17.14 18.62
C GLN A 66 0.11 17.73 17.21
N GLU A 67 0.98 18.72 16.98
CA GLU A 67 1.15 19.32 15.66
C GLU A 67 1.59 18.27 14.63
N PHE A 68 2.55 17.41 14.98
CA PHE A 68 3.00 16.33 14.11
C PHE A 68 1.89 15.29 13.84
N TYR A 69 1.13 14.92 14.87
CA TYR A 69 -0.01 14.01 14.76
C TYR A 69 -1.08 14.56 13.81
N GLU A 70 -1.46 15.83 13.96
CA GLU A 70 -2.45 16.49 13.11
C GLU A 70 -1.98 16.62 11.65
N ASP A 71 -0.72 16.99 11.44
CA ASP A 71 -0.10 17.06 10.10
C ASP A 71 -0.04 15.68 9.42
N GLY A 72 0.08 14.60 10.19
CA GLY A 72 0.04 13.22 9.73
C GLY A 72 -1.35 12.75 9.28
N GLY A 73 -2.41 13.45 9.69
CA GLY A 73 -3.81 13.08 9.47
C GLY A 73 -4.64 12.98 10.76
N GLY A 74 -4.00 13.10 11.92
CA GLY A 74 -4.63 13.12 13.23
C GLY A 74 -5.51 11.90 13.51
N PRO A 75 -6.71 12.08 14.09
CA PRO A 75 -7.55 10.96 14.54
C PRO A 75 -8.11 10.11 13.41
N ASP A 76 -8.19 10.66 12.20
CA ASP A 76 -8.55 9.89 11.01
C ASP A 76 -7.41 8.95 10.61
N THR A 77 -6.16 9.31 10.93
CA THR A 77 -4.99 8.56 10.49
C THR A 77 -3.76 8.72 11.38
N ASP A 78 -3.76 7.99 12.50
CA ASP A 78 -2.61 7.92 13.40
C ASP A 78 -1.55 6.91 12.90
N TYR A 79 -0.71 7.36 11.96
CA TYR A 79 0.32 6.51 11.37
C TYR A 79 1.40 6.06 12.34
N HIS A 80 1.61 6.85 13.38
CA HIS A 80 2.72 6.73 14.33
C HIS A 80 2.24 6.26 15.71
N ASP A 81 0.95 5.91 15.85
CA ASP A 81 0.33 5.41 17.08
C ASP A 81 0.60 6.34 18.29
N LEU A 82 0.55 7.66 18.04
CA LEU A 82 0.80 8.72 19.02
C LEU A 82 -0.42 9.00 19.92
N ASP A 83 -1.62 8.64 19.46
CA ASP A 83 -2.91 8.76 20.15
C ASP A 83 -3.55 7.37 20.29
N ARG A 84 -3.04 6.59 21.26
CA ARG A 84 -3.37 5.17 21.41
C ARG A 84 -4.79 4.92 21.90
N ASP A 85 -5.36 5.84 22.66
CA ASP A 85 -6.72 5.78 23.17
C ASP A 85 -7.74 6.49 22.26
N ARG A 86 -7.26 7.21 21.24
CA ARG A 86 -8.02 7.73 20.10
C ARG A 86 -9.04 8.77 20.50
N ASP A 87 -8.65 9.66 21.40
CA ASP A 87 -9.49 10.76 21.86
C ASP A 87 -9.19 12.08 21.10
N GLY A 88 -8.19 12.06 20.22
CA GLY A 88 -7.73 13.19 19.42
C GLY A 88 -6.55 13.94 20.03
N TRP A 89 -6.04 13.52 21.19
CA TRP A 89 -4.92 14.13 21.88
C TRP A 89 -3.71 13.20 21.88
N ALA A 90 -2.73 13.50 21.04
CA ALA A 90 -1.49 12.74 20.97
C ALA A 90 -0.62 12.98 22.20
N CYS A 91 0.01 11.89 22.68
CA CYS A 91 1.08 11.92 23.67
C CYS A 91 0.79 12.76 24.94
N GLU A 92 -0.43 12.67 25.49
CA GLU A 92 -0.90 13.45 26.67
C GLU A 92 -0.01 13.35 27.92
N SER A 93 0.88 12.37 27.99
CA SER A 93 1.84 12.21 29.09
C SER A 93 3.02 13.19 29.05
N LEU A 94 3.23 13.88 27.92
CA LEU A 94 4.30 14.86 27.75
C LEU A 94 3.98 16.20 28.43
N PRO A 95 5.00 17.02 28.75
CA PRO A 95 4.81 18.37 29.29
C PRO A 95 4.05 19.34 28.38
#